data_AF-X8JMQ9-F1
#
_entry.id   AF-X8JMQ9-F1
#
_cell.length_a   1.000
_cell.length_b   1.000
_cell.length_c   1.000
_cell.angle_alpha   90.00
_cell.angle_beta   90.00
_cell.angle_gamma   90.00
#
_symmetry.space_group_name_H-M   'P 1'
#
loop_
_entity.id
_entity.type
_entity.pdbx_description
1 polymer ?
#
loop_
_entity_poly.entity_id
_entity_poly.type
_entity_poly.pdbx_seq_one_letter_code
_entity_poly.pdbx_strand_id
1 'polypeptide(L)'
;MLSRIATRRVAPRLGLVRAYATPVEFKQPKNDPQLGDYPQIPPVSLQRRPAKGWWNQQERRNFGETLPEQYEILSLWAPDVFNISRGNALKQFSIAVVVFLSFTVAVKASVPERPAVPRNYPYDGLVAELGGLDANKAAVYEPEEE
;
A
#
# COMPACT_ATOMS: atom_id res chain seq x y z
N MET A 1 -36.49 -39.58 16.63
CA MET A 1 -35.35 -38.94 17.32
C MET A 1 -34.57 -38.11 16.30
N LEU A 2 -34.68 -36.79 16.32
CA LEU A 2 -33.95 -35.88 15.42
C LEU A 2 -32.86 -35.18 16.24
N SER A 3 -31.60 -35.50 15.97
CA SER A 3 -30.43 -34.86 16.57
C SER A 3 -30.21 -33.50 15.90
N ARG A 4 -30.21 -32.42 16.68
CA ARG A 4 -29.88 -31.06 16.22
C ARG A 4 -28.37 -30.86 16.34
N ILE A 5 -27.67 -30.78 15.21
CA ILE A 5 -26.26 -30.41 15.17
C ILE A 5 -26.16 -28.89 15.34
N ALA A 6 -25.67 -28.44 16.50
CA ALA A 6 -25.39 -27.03 16.75
C ALA A 6 -24.00 -26.68 16.18
N THR A 7 -23.96 -25.89 15.10
CA THR A 7 -22.72 -25.33 14.58
C THR A 7 -22.29 -24.15 15.44
N ARG A 8 -21.28 -24.34 16.29
CA ARG A 8 -20.70 -23.27 17.11
C ARG A 8 -19.83 -22.39 16.22
N ARG A 9 -20.34 -21.23 15.81
CA ARG A 9 -19.52 -20.21 15.13
C ARG A 9 -18.46 -19.69 16.10
N VAL A 10 -17.20 -20.04 15.86
CA VAL A 10 -16.06 -19.41 16.53
C VAL A 10 -15.84 -18.06 15.84
N ALA A 11 -16.28 -16.97 16.48
CA ALA A 11 -15.89 -15.64 16.03
C ALA A 11 -14.38 -15.48 16.25
N PRO A 12 -13.59 -15.13 15.22
CA PRO A 12 -12.18 -14.84 15.43
C PRO A 12 -12.08 -13.63 16.36
N ARG A 13 -11.44 -13.82 17.52
CA ARG A 13 -11.00 -12.69 18.34
C ARG A 13 -9.89 -12.02 17.54
N LEU A 14 -10.23 -10.94 16.84
CA LEU A 14 -9.26 -10.00 16.30
C LEU A 14 -8.41 -9.55 17.49
N GLY A 15 -7.21 -10.11 17.60
CA GLY A 15 -6.23 -9.66 18.57
C GLY A 15 -6.04 -8.15 18.39
N LEU A 16 -6.04 -7.42 19.49
CA LEU A 16 -5.62 -6.02 19.53
C LEU A 16 -4.15 -5.98 19.12
N VAL A 17 -3.88 -6.02 17.82
CA VAL A 17 -2.60 -5.61 17.27
C VAL A 17 -2.50 -4.15 17.64
N ARG A 18 -1.58 -3.84 18.56
CA ARG A 18 -1.29 -2.47 18.97
C ARG A 18 -0.81 -1.73 17.73
N ALA A 19 -1.73 -1.09 17.02
CA ALA A 19 -1.45 -0.24 15.89
C ALA A 19 -0.81 1.03 16.46
N TYR A 20 0.53 1.05 16.54
CA TYR A 20 1.30 2.25 16.86
C TYR A 20 1.14 3.34 15.79
N ALA A 21 0.47 3.03 14.68
CA ALA A 21 0.03 3.97 13.66
C ALA A 21 -1.31 4.61 14.07
N THR A 22 -1.39 5.22 15.24
CA THR A 22 -2.36 6.31 15.36
C THR A 22 -1.81 7.45 14.50
N PRO A 23 -2.60 8.05 13.59
CA PRO A 23 -2.16 9.24 12.89
C PRO A 23 -1.98 10.33 13.94
N VAL A 24 -0.75 10.52 14.43
CA VAL A 24 -0.41 11.66 15.27
C VAL A 24 -0.42 12.85 14.33
N GLU A 25 -1.54 13.57 14.32
CA GLU A 25 -1.54 14.92 13.80
C GLU A 25 -0.54 15.71 14.66
N PHE A 26 0.63 16.01 14.09
CA PHE A 26 1.63 16.80 14.79
C PHE A 26 1.06 18.18 15.04
N LYS A 27 0.63 18.41 16.28
CA LYS A 27 0.20 19.71 16.77
C LYS A 27 1.28 20.20 17.70
N GLN A 28 2.06 21.17 17.23
CA GLN A 28 3.09 21.81 18.04
C GLN A 28 2.43 22.32 19.34
N PRO A 29 2.90 21.89 20.53
CA PRO A 29 2.35 22.36 21.80
C PRO A 29 2.58 23.87 21.90
N LYS A 30 1.68 24.63 22.55
CA LYS A 30 1.82 26.10 22.64
C LYS A 30 3.11 26.56 23.36
N ASN A 31 3.63 25.73 24.25
CA ASN A 31 4.89 25.95 24.95
C ASN A 31 5.57 24.58 25.05
N ASP A 32 6.62 24.36 24.26
CA ASP A 32 7.40 23.13 24.29
C ASP A 32 8.47 23.20 25.40
N PRO A 33 8.37 22.40 26.48
CA PRO A 33 9.38 22.39 27.55
C PRO A 33 10.77 21.95 27.08
N GLN A 34 10.87 21.23 25.96
CA GLN A 34 12.16 20.75 25.43
C GLN A 34 12.92 21.86 24.68
N LEU A 35 12.25 22.94 24.32
CA LEU A 35 12.79 24.00 23.48
C LEU A 35 13.64 25.03 24.26
N GLY A 36 13.44 25.12 25.58
CA GLY A 36 14.16 26.08 26.43
C GLY A 36 13.90 27.52 25.98
N ASP A 37 14.97 28.28 25.75
CA ASP A 37 14.92 29.68 25.30
C ASP A 37 14.84 29.84 23.78
N TYR A 38 14.84 28.74 23.02
CA TYR A 38 14.77 28.82 21.57
C TYR A 38 13.35 29.25 21.13
N PRO A 39 13.21 30.15 20.14
CA PRO A 39 11.89 30.65 19.76
C PRO A 39 11.06 29.56 19.08
N GLN A 40 9.81 29.45 19.51
CA GLN A 40 8.87 28.50 18.94
C GLN A 40 8.26 29.04 17.63
N ILE A 41 8.75 28.52 16.49
CA ILE A 41 8.38 28.98 15.16
C ILE A 41 7.28 28.06 14.60
N PRO A 42 6.30 28.58 13.84
CA PRO A 42 5.29 27.74 13.19
C PRO A 42 5.94 26.68 12.28
N PRO A 43 5.52 25.40 12.36
CA PRO A 43 6.13 24.29 11.63
C PRO A 43 5.63 24.25 10.18
N VAL A 44 5.99 25.26 9.40
CA VAL A 44 5.62 25.39 7.99
C VAL A 44 6.79 24.98 7.12
N SER A 45 6.57 23.97 6.27
CA SER A 45 7.60 23.52 5.32
C SER A 45 8.02 24.64 4.37
N LEU A 46 9.33 24.73 4.13
CA LEU A 46 9.92 25.68 3.18
C LEU A 46 9.45 25.46 1.74
N GLN A 47 8.97 24.26 1.40
CA GLN A 47 8.43 23.97 0.07
C GLN A 47 7.20 24.81 -0.27
N ARG A 48 6.49 25.35 0.73
CA ARG A 48 5.36 26.27 0.53
C ARG A 48 5.79 27.69 0.13
N ARG A 49 7.07 28.04 0.29
CA ARG A 49 7.59 29.37 -0.06
C ARG A 49 7.68 29.54 -1.58
N PRO A 50 7.58 30.76 -2.11
CA PRO A 50 7.83 31.03 -3.52
C PRO A 50 9.24 30.59 -3.92
N ALA A 51 9.40 30.21 -5.19
CA ALA A 51 10.66 29.67 -5.69
C ALA A 51 11.81 30.68 -5.64
N LYS A 52 11.56 31.99 -5.75
CA LYS A 52 12.59 33.07 -5.86
C LYS A 52 12.46 34.12 -4.75
N GLY A 53 13.53 34.87 -4.53
CA GLY A 53 13.57 36.01 -3.61
C GLY A 53 14.29 35.74 -2.30
N TRP A 54 15.20 34.77 -2.28
CA TRP A 54 15.89 34.32 -1.08
C TRP A 54 17.40 34.51 -1.23
N TRP A 55 18.09 34.76 -0.12
CA TRP A 55 19.56 34.79 -0.11
C TRP A 55 20.14 33.41 -0.46
N ASN A 56 19.68 32.35 0.22
CA ASN A 56 19.89 30.98 -0.22
C ASN A 56 18.70 30.56 -1.07
N GLN A 57 18.89 30.67 -2.38
CA GLN A 57 17.89 30.37 -3.39
C GLN A 57 17.52 28.89 -3.44
N GLN A 58 18.44 27.98 -3.11
CA GLN A 58 18.20 26.53 -3.11
C GLN A 58 17.35 26.12 -1.92
N GLU A 59 17.59 26.67 -0.73
CA GLU A 59 16.82 26.33 0.48
C GLU A 59 15.60 27.23 0.70
N ARG A 60 15.40 28.26 -0.12
CA ARG A 60 14.35 29.28 0.05
C ARG A 60 14.44 29.97 1.43
N ARG A 61 15.65 30.41 1.80
CA ARG A 61 15.98 31.01 3.11
C ARG A 61 16.77 32.30 3.01
N ASN A 62 16.60 33.17 4.00
CA ASN A 62 17.41 34.38 4.15
C ASN A 62 18.56 34.19 5.14
N PHE A 63 19.64 34.97 4.96
CA PHE A 63 20.76 34.97 5.91
C PHE A 63 20.31 35.49 7.28
N GLY A 64 20.72 34.82 8.36
CA GLY A 64 20.33 35.17 9.73
C GLY A 64 18.89 34.82 10.10
N GLU A 65 18.12 34.17 9.22
CA GLU A 65 16.79 33.68 9.53
C GLU A 65 16.84 32.52 10.53
N THR A 66 16.10 32.65 11.64
CA THR A 66 15.98 31.61 12.67
C THR A 66 15.34 30.35 12.10
N LEU A 67 15.92 29.19 12.44
CA LEU A 67 15.46 27.89 11.97
C LEU A 67 14.32 27.36 12.83
N PRO A 68 13.27 26.75 12.27
CA PRO A 68 12.34 25.93 13.06
C PRO A 68 13.08 24.81 13.78
N GLU A 69 12.59 24.38 14.95
CA GLU A 69 13.25 23.35 15.75
C GLU A 69 13.35 22.00 15.02
N GLN A 70 12.34 21.68 14.21
CA GLN A 70 12.28 20.46 13.39
C GLN A 70 12.64 20.76 11.93
N TYR A 71 13.70 21.55 11.72
CA TYR A 71 14.10 21.99 10.40
C TYR A 71 14.27 20.85 9.39
N GLU A 72 14.82 19.72 9.80
CA GLU A 72 15.07 18.57 8.93
C GLU A 72 13.81 18.10 8.17
N ILE A 73 12.67 18.04 8.87
CA ILE A 73 11.38 17.59 8.32
C ILE A 73 10.69 18.72 7.53
N LEU A 74 10.99 19.98 7.85
CA LEU A 74 10.42 21.16 7.21
C LEU A 74 11.32 21.73 6.09
N SER A 75 12.48 21.13 5.88
CA SER A 75 13.47 21.54 4.90
C SER A 75 12.94 21.37 3.47
N LEU A 76 13.64 21.97 2.49
CA LEU A 76 13.31 21.72 1.09
C LEU A 76 13.63 20.27 0.67
N TRP A 77 14.58 19.65 1.35
CA TRP A 77 15.04 18.27 1.10
C TRP A 77 14.16 17.20 1.76
N ALA A 78 13.20 17.62 2.57
CA ALA A 78 12.20 16.74 3.15
C ALA A 78 11.26 16.16 2.07
N PRO A 79 10.47 15.12 2.40
CA PRO A 79 9.39 14.65 1.53
C PRO A 79 8.47 15.79 1.07
N ASP A 80 7.96 15.68 -0.16
CA ASP A 80 7.19 16.74 -0.79
C ASP A 80 5.83 16.99 -0.11
N VAL A 81 5.41 18.26 -0.09
CA VAL A 81 4.19 18.71 0.57
C VAL A 81 3.06 18.88 -0.44
N PHE A 82 2.07 18.00 -0.34
CA PHE A 82 0.90 18.03 -1.21
C PHE A 82 -0.21 18.96 -0.68
N ASN A 83 -0.98 19.53 -1.61
CA ASN A 83 -2.16 20.36 -1.29
C ASN A 83 -3.46 19.55 -1.08
N ILE A 84 -3.39 18.23 -1.18
CA ILE A 84 -4.54 17.33 -1.03
C ILE A 84 -4.54 16.77 0.39
N SER A 85 -5.72 16.69 1.02
CA SER A 85 -5.82 16.06 2.34
C SER A 85 -5.48 14.57 2.28
N ARG A 86 -4.79 14.07 3.30
CA ARG A 86 -4.38 12.65 3.41
C ARG A 86 -5.56 11.69 3.20
N GLY A 87 -6.71 12.01 3.79
CA GLY A 87 -7.94 11.20 3.67
C GLY A 87 -8.48 11.18 2.24
N ASN A 88 -8.50 12.32 1.55
CA ASN A 88 -8.96 12.38 0.16
C ASN A 88 -8.00 11.66 -0.79
N ALA A 89 -6.69 11.84 -0.61
CA ALA A 89 -5.69 11.15 -1.41
C ALA A 89 -5.82 9.63 -1.29
N LEU A 90 -5.91 9.10 -0.05
CA LEU A 90 -6.06 7.67 0.19
C LEU A 90 -7.38 7.14 -0.37
N LYS A 91 -8.48 7.88 -0.19
CA LYS A 91 -9.80 7.52 -0.74
C LYS A 91 -9.74 7.41 -2.27
N GLN A 92 -9.26 8.43 -2.95
CA GLN A 92 -9.18 8.44 -4.41
C GLN A 92 -8.30 7.31 -4.94
N PHE A 93 -7.13 7.09 -4.33
CA PHE A 93 -6.24 5.99 -4.68
C PHE A 93 -6.91 4.62 -4.48
N SER A 94 -7.55 4.40 -3.33
CA SER A 94 -8.24 3.14 -3.05
C SER A 94 -9.38 2.86 -4.03
N ILE A 95 -10.15 3.89 -4.42
CA ILE A 95 -11.23 3.77 -5.40
C ILE A 95 -10.65 3.35 -6.74
N ALA A 96 -9.58 4.00 -7.19
CA ALA A 96 -8.93 3.66 -8.45
C ALA A 96 -8.46 2.20 -8.48
N VAL A 97 -7.80 1.74 -7.42
CA VAL A 97 -7.33 0.35 -7.30
C VAL A 97 -8.50 -0.65 -7.30
N VAL A 98 -9.54 -0.38 -6.51
CA VAL A 98 -10.71 -1.27 -6.41
C VAL A 98 -11.45 -1.35 -7.74
N VAL A 99 -11.66 -0.23 -8.43
CA VAL A 99 -12.31 -0.20 -9.75
C VAL A 99 -11.49 -0.95 -10.78
N PHE A 100 -10.17 -0.75 -10.79
CA PHE A 100 -9.29 -1.46 -11.72
C PHE A 100 -9.32 -2.97 -11.49
N LEU A 101 -9.16 -3.41 -10.24
CA LEU A 101 -9.16 -4.84 -9.91
C LEU A 101 -10.53 -5.48 -10.15
N SER A 102 -11.63 -4.81 -9.76
CA SER A 102 -12.97 -5.34 -10.01
C SER A 102 -13.25 -5.50 -11.51
N PHE A 103 -12.80 -4.56 -12.32
CA PHE A 103 -12.89 -4.66 -13.77
C PHE A 103 -12.07 -5.85 -14.31
N THR A 104 -10.82 -6.04 -13.87
CA THR A 104 -10.01 -7.19 -14.33
C THR A 104 -10.63 -8.53 -13.97
N VAL A 105 -11.20 -8.66 -12.78
CA VAL A 105 -11.89 -9.88 -12.33
C VAL A 105 -13.17 -10.10 -13.13
N ALA A 106 -13.94 -9.05 -13.39
CA ALA A 106 -15.15 -9.12 -14.21
C ALA A 106 -14.81 -9.58 -15.64
N VAL A 107 -13.78 -8.98 -16.26
CA VAL A 107 -13.30 -9.40 -17.58
C VAL A 107 -12.92 -10.88 -17.56
N LYS A 108 -12.09 -11.32 -16.59
CA LYS A 108 -11.70 -12.73 -16.47
C LYS A 108 -12.91 -13.66 -16.32
N ALA A 109 -13.93 -13.25 -15.58
CA ALA A 109 -15.14 -14.05 -15.37
C ALA A 109 -16.02 -14.13 -16.64
N SER A 110 -15.93 -13.13 -17.52
CA SER A 110 -16.65 -13.09 -18.80
C SER A 110 -15.87 -13.70 -19.98
N VAL A 111 -14.63 -14.15 -19.78
CA VAL A 111 -13.87 -14.84 -20.83
C VAL A 111 -14.52 -16.21 -21.08
N PRO A 112 -14.94 -16.52 -22.34
CA PRO A 112 -15.47 -17.83 -22.67
C PRO A 112 -14.39 -18.90 -22.53
N GLU A 113 -14.82 -20.14 -22.29
CA GLU A 113 -13.89 -21.26 -22.26
C GLU A 113 -13.17 -21.41 -23.60
N ARG A 114 -11.90 -21.81 -23.54
CA ARG A 114 -11.08 -21.98 -24.74
C ARG A 114 -11.71 -23.11 -25.59
N PRO A 115 -12.06 -22.85 -26.87
CA PRO A 115 -12.73 -23.85 -27.72
C PRO A 115 -11.80 -24.97 -28.23
N ALA A 116 -10.60 -25.08 -27.66
CA ALA A 116 -9.59 -26.04 -28.06
C ALA A 116 -9.12 -26.81 -26.83
N VAL A 117 -8.96 -28.12 -26.97
CA VAL A 117 -8.37 -28.99 -25.94
C VAL A 117 -6.92 -28.54 -25.65
N PRO A 118 -6.41 -28.66 -24.41
CA PRO A 118 -5.00 -28.40 -24.13
C PRO A 118 -4.10 -29.21 -25.05
N ARG A 119 -2.90 -28.69 -25.33
CA ARG A 119 -1.94 -29.44 -26.14
C ARG A 119 -1.51 -30.67 -25.37
N ASN A 120 -1.86 -31.85 -25.89
CA ASN A 120 -1.41 -33.12 -25.37
C ASN A 120 -0.11 -33.54 -26.06
N TYR A 121 0.72 -34.24 -25.31
CA TYR A 121 2.06 -34.64 -25.70
C TYR A 121 2.20 -36.16 -25.52
N PRO A 122 2.87 -36.87 -26.45
CA PRO A 122 3.11 -38.32 -26.32
C PRO A 122 4.02 -38.61 -25.12
N TYR A 123 4.20 -39.90 -24.78
CA TYR A 123 5.05 -40.32 -23.66
C TYR A 123 4.67 -39.67 -22.33
N ASP A 124 3.37 -39.69 -22.03
CA ASP A 124 2.83 -39.22 -20.74
C ASP A 124 3.10 -37.73 -20.42
N GLY A 125 3.33 -36.92 -21.46
CA GLY A 125 3.66 -35.50 -21.30
C GLY A 125 5.14 -35.17 -21.47
N LEU A 126 5.91 -35.98 -22.20
CA LEU A 126 7.37 -35.84 -22.36
C LEU A 126 8.11 -35.90 -21.02
N VAL A 127 7.72 -36.82 -20.14
CA VAL A 127 8.27 -36.90 -18.76
C VAL A 127 9.78 -37.12 -18.79
N ALA A 128 10.28 -38.07 -19.59
CA ALA A 128 11.70 -38.39 -19.69
C ALA A 128 12.51 -37.24 -20.30
N GLU A 129 11.95 -36.56 -21.29
CA GLU A 129 12.58 -35.48 -22.05
C GLU A 129 12.62 -34.16 -21.26
N LEU A 130 11.64 -33.93 -20.38
CA LEU A 130 11.60 -32.78 -19.46
C LEU A 130 12.35 -33.04 -18.15
N GLY A 131 13.02 -34.19 -18.01
CA GLY A 131 13.81 -34.55 -16.81
C GLY A 131 12.96 -34.91 -15.60
N GLY A 132 11.69 -35.28 -15.81
CA GLY A 132 10.80 -35.79 -14.78
C GLY A 132 11.16 -37.23 -14.38
N LEU A 133 11.00 -37.52 -13.09
CA LEU A 133 10.96 -38.90 -12.58
C LEU A 133 9.52 -39.38 -12.64
N ASP A 134 9.26 -40.60 -13.12
CA ASP A 134 7.90 -41.17 -13.23
C ASP A 134 7.10 -41.09 -11.92
N ALA A 135 7.78 -41.15 -10.77
CA ALA A 135 7.18 -41.02 -9.44
C ALA A 135 6.62 -39.63 -9.09
N ASN A 136 7.01 -38.57 -9.82
CA ASN A 136 6.64 -37.17 -9.54
C ASN A 136 5.68 -36.58 -10.59
N LYS A 137 4.95 -37.41 -11.33
CA LYS A 137 3.99 -36.96 -12.35
C LYS A 137 2.89 -36.09 -11.70
N ALA A 138 2.83 -34.80 -12.07
CA ALA A 138 1.96 -33.82 -11.42
C ALA A 138 0.62 -33.57 -12.15
N ALA A 139 0.46 -34.00 -13.40
CA ALA A 139 -0.77 -33.82 -14.17
C ALA A 139 -1.02 -34.99 -15.13
N VAL A 140 -2.07 -35.77 -14.87
CA VAL A 140 -2.66 -36.69 -15.85
C VAL A 140 -3.88 -35.98 -16.41
N TYR A 141 -3.96 -35.83 -17.73
CA TYR A 141 -5.16 -35.32 -18.38
C TYR A 141 -6.19 -36.46 -18.44
N GLU A 142 -7.15 -36.43 -17.54
CA GLU A 142 -8.36 -37.25 -17.62
C GLU A 142 -9.40 -36.44 -18.40
N PRO A 143 -9.83 -36.88 -19.61
CA PRO A 143 -10.94 -36.21 -20.29
C PRO A 143 -12.19 -36.35 -19.42
N GLU A 144 -12.89 -35.24 -19.18
CA GLU A 144 -14.20 -35.28 -18.51
C GLU A 144 -15.16 -36.09 -19.40
N GLU A 145 -15.61 -37.25 -18.91
CA GLU A 145 -16.62 -38.07 -19.58
C GLU A 145 -17.96 -37.30 -19.56
N GLU A 146 -18.59 -37.15 -20.74
CA GLU A 146 -19.93 -36.54 -20.91
C GLU A 146 -21.04 -37.31 -20.18
#